data_AF-M8B3P3-F1
#
_entry.id   AF-M8B3P3-F1
#
_cell.length_a   1.000
_cell.length_b   1.000
_cell.length_c   1.000
_cell.angle_alpha   90.00
_cell.angle_beta   90.00
_cell.angle_gamma   90.00
#
_symmetry.space_group_name_H-M   'P 1'
#
loop_
_entity.id
_entity.type
_entity.pdbx_description
1 polymer ?
#
loop_
_entity_poly.entity_id
_entity_poly.type
_entity_poly.pdbx_seq_one_letter_code
_entity_poly.pdbx_strand_id
1 'polypeptide(L)'
;MAAALIRPGAARLAALLPAVALFCAIPFAFSTTTFRGSSAFFLCWLGTFKLLLLAAGRGPLDPSLSLPHFVFSASLPVKFRQPAPAKSKDQDPASASARGHGPAKILVAGAVIPFIIYAYQFKDAMRRWQLVLLYTVHIYLSLELLLGSVRALIHGVLGMEMEPQVDRPYLASSLRDFWGRRWNLMVPAILRPSVHGPILDVCYSLAISFS
;
A
#
# COMPACT_ATOMS: atom_id res chain seq x y z
N MET A 1 -22.37 -4.76 3.39
CA MET A 1 -22.47 -3.51 4.20
C MET A 1 -23.60 -2.63 3.69
N ALA A 2 -24.38 -1.98 4.56
CA ALA A 2 -25.53 -1.15 4.15
C ALA A 2 -25.16 -0.01 3.17
N ALA A 3 -23.98 0.61 3.33
CA ALA A 3 -23.48 1.65 2.43
C ALA A 3 -23.26 1.19 0.98
N ALA A 4 -23.08 -0.11 0.75
CA ALA A 4 -22.94 -0.69 -0.59
C ALA A 4 -24.25 -0.71 -1.39
N LEU A 5 -25.39 -0.74 -0.69
CA LEU A 5 -26.72 -0.79 -1.29
C LEU A 5 -27.12 0.59 -1.85
N ILE A 6 -26.45 1.65 -1.40
CA ILE A 6 -26.64 3.03 -1.88
C ILE A 6 -25.94 3.17 -3.23
N ARG A 7 -26.54 3.83 -4.22
CA ARG A 7 -25.91 4.08 -5.53
C ARG A 7 -24.60 4.89 -5.38
N PRO A 8 -23.61 4.71 -6.27
CA PRO A 8 -22.40 5.53 -6.27
C PRO A 8 -22.71 7.03 -6.32
N GLY A 9 -21.94 7.84 -5.58
CA GLY A 9 -22.11 9.29 -5.53
C GLY A 9 -22.09 9.87 -4.11
N ALA A 10 -22.57 11.11 -3.97
CA ALA A 10 -22.48 11.88 -2.73
C ALA A 10 -23.19 11.20 -1.53
N ALA A 11 -24.32 10.54 -1.75
CA ALA A 11 -25.06 9.84 -0.70
C ALA A 11 -24.25 8.66 -0.12
N ARG A 12 -23.54 7.91 -0.98
CA ARG A 12 -22.64 6.84 -0.54
C ARG A 12 -21.42 7.39 0.19
N LEU A 13 -20.89 8.53 -0.25
CA LEU A 13 -19.81 9.22 0.46
C LEU A 13 -20.22 9.66 1.87
N ALA A 14 -21.41 10.26 2.00
CA ALA A 14 -21.95 10.67 3.30
C ALA A 14 -22.11 9.47 4.26
N ALA A 15 -22.57 8.32 3.74
CA ALA A 15 -22.68 7.09 4.53
C ALA A 15 -21.32 6.51 4.96
N LEU A 16 -20.24 6.77 4.20
CA LEU A 16 -18.88 6.33 4.52
C LEU A 16 -18.09 7.34 5.37
N LEU A 17 -18.61 8.55 5.56
CA LEU A 17 -17.93 9.64 6.28
C LEU A 17 -17.54 9.27 7.71
N PRO A 18 -18.34 8.54 8.51
CA PRO A 18 -17.92 8.08 9.83
C PRO A 18 -16.70 7.16 9.78
N ALA A 19 -16.62 6.28 8.77
CA ALA A 19 -15.48 5.38 8.59
C ALA A 19 -14.22 6.15 8.16
N VAL A 20 -14.36 7.15 7.29
CA VAL A 20 -13.25 8.03 6.91
C VAL A 20 -12.73 8.82 8.12
N ALA A 21 -13.62 9.40 8.91
CA ALA A 21 -13.25 10.12 10.13
C ALA A 21 -12.51 9.21 11.12
N LEU A 22 -12.98 7.97 11.30
CA LEU A 22 -12.30 6.97 12.13
C LEU A 22 -10.90 6.63 11.61
N PHE A 23 -10.74 6.43 10.29
CA PHE A 23 -9.45 6.14 9.67
C PHE A 23 -8.44 7.29 9.84
N CYS A 24 -8.92 8.54 9.84
CA CYS A 24 -8.10 9.71 10.11
C CYS A 24 -7.76 9.88 11.61
N ALA A 25 -8.64 9.44 12.51
CA ALA A 25 -8.47 9.59 13.96
C ALA A 25 -7.52 8.54 14.58
N ILE A 26 -7.60 7.27 14.13
CA ILE A 26 -6.81 6.15 14.68
C ILE A 26 -5.30 6.44 14.79
N PRO A 27 -4.63 7.05 13.78
CA PRO A 27 -3.20 7.33 13.87
C PRO A 27 -2.81 8.20 15.08
N PHE A 28 -3.70 9.11 15.49
CA PHE A 28 -3.45 10.00 16.64
C PHE A 28 -3.56 9.30 17.99
N ALA A 29 -4.12 8.08 18.05
CA ALA A 29 -4.17 7.28 19.28
C ALA A 29 -2.81 6.66 19.63
N PHE A 30 -1.84 6.63 18.70
CA PHE A 30 -0.51 6.05 18.94
C PHE A 30 0.49 7.11 19.42
N SER A 31 1.09 6.87 20.58
CA SER A 31 2.12 7.76 21.15
C SER A 31 3.47 7.68 20.43
N THR A 32 3.78 6.55 19.80
CA THR A 32 5.07 6.32 19.13
C THR A 32 5.03 6.76 17.67
N THR A 33 6.07 7.45 17.22
CA THR A 33 6.16 8.02 15.86
C THR A 33 6.04 6.94 14.78
N THR A 34 6.65 5.77 14.97
CA THR A 34 6.62 4.67 13.99
C THR A 34 5.23 4.09 13.79
N PHE A 35 4.50 3.80 14.88
CA PHE A 35 3.14 3.25 14.79
C PHE A 35 2.15 4.30 14.29
N ARG A 36 2.27 5.55 14.73
CA ARG A 36 1.48 6.68 14.21
C ARG A 36 1.72 6.88 12.71
N GLY A 37 2.96 6.89 12.25
CA GLY A 37 3.30 7.03 10.83
C GLY A 37 2.79 5.86 9.99
N SER A 38 2.97 4.64 10.47
CA SER A 38 2.51 3.42 9.77
C SER A 38 0.99 3.36 9.65
N SER A 39 0.27 3.64 10.75
CA SER A 39 -1.20 3.70 10.75
C SER A 39 -1.73 4.86 9.91
N ALA A 40 -1.09 6.03 9.93
CA ALA A 40 -1.45 7.14 9.05
C ALA A 40 -1.28 6.77 7.56
N PHE A 41 -0.18 6.11 7.22
CA PHE A 41 0.06 5.63 5.86
C PHE A 41 -1.02 4.63 5.40
N PHE A 42 -1.36 3.65 6.23
CA PHE A 42 -2.36 2.64 5.85
C PHE A 42 -3.80 3.15 5.89
N LEU A 43 -4.21 3.79 6.98
CA LEU A 43 -5.61 4.14 7.22
C LEU A 43 -5.96 5.50 6.61
N CYS A 44 -5.28 6.56 7.06
CA CYS A 44 -5.58 7.92 6.64
C CYS A 44 -5.32 8.12 5.14
N TRP A 45 -4.24 7.55 4.62
CA TRP A 45 -3.96 7.62 3.19
C TRP A 45 -4.61 6.49 2.39
N LEU A 46 -4.08 5.27 2.41
CA LEU A 46 -4.57 4.22 1.49
C LEU A 46 -6.04 3.87 1.74
N GLY A 47 -6.45 3.75 3.00
CA GLY A 47 -7.80 3.39 3.39
C GLY A 47 -8.83 4.43 2.99
N THR A 48 -8.60 5.71 3.31
CA THR A 48 -9.48 6.80 2.89
C THR A 48 -9.61 6.86 1.37
N PHE A 49 -8.51 6.76 0.62
CA PHE A 49 -8.58 6.79 -0.85
C PHE A 49 -9.37 5.59 -1.41
N LYS A 50 -9.24 4.40 -0.82
CA LYS A 50 -10.06 3.23 -1.20
C LYS A 50 -11.54 3.45 -0.90
N LEU A 51 -11.88 4.05 0.25
CA LEU A 51 -13.26 4.39 0.60
C LEU A 51 -13.85 5.47 -0.31
N LEU A 52 -13.06 6.48 -0.69
CA LEU A 52 -13.47 7.51 -1.65
C LEU A 52 -13.71 6.91 -3.04
N LEU A 53 -12.84 6.01 -3.49
CA LEU A 53 -13.04 5.26 -4.74
C LEU A 53 -14.34 4.44 -4.68
N LEU A 54 -14.59 3.72 -3.59
CA LEU A 54 -15.83 2.96 -3.38
C LEU A 54 -17.07 3.86 -3.41
N ALA A 55 -16.99 5.05 -2.82
CA ALA A 55 -18.03 6.06 -2.88
C ALA A 55 -18.34 6.49 -4.31
N ALA A 56 -17.29 6.66 -5.14
CA ALA A 56 -17.38 6.94 -6.56
C ALA A 56 -17.77 5.73 -7.43
N GLY A 57 -17.96 4.54 -6.84
CA GLY A 57 -18.27 3.31 -7.57
C GLY A 57 -17.09 2.76 -8.38
N ARG A 58 -15.87 3.16 -8.05
CA ARG A 58 -14.62 2.74 -8.70
C ARG A 58 -13.71 2.06 -7.67
N GLY A 59 -12.59 1.52 -8.14
CA GLY A 59 -11.52 1.02 -7.27
C GLY A 59 -11.66 -0.45 -6.84
N PRO A 60 -10.73 -0.92 -6.00
CA PRO A 60 -10.53 -2.35 -5.75
C PRO A 60 -11.42 -2.93 -4.64
N LEU A 61 -12.25 -2.12 -3.98
CA LEU A 61 -13.10 -2.58 -2.87
C LEU A 61 -14.39 -3.19 -3.41
N ASP A 62 -14.58 -4.47 -3.11
CA ASP A 62 -15.84 -5.17 -3.40
C ASP A 62 -16.73 -5.18 -2.14
N PRO A 63 -17.91 -4.53 -2.19
CA PRO A 63 -18.82 -4.50 -1.06
C PRO A 63 -19.54 -5.83 -0.76
N SER A 64 -19.45 -6.81 -1.65
CA SER A 64 -20.02 -8.15 -1.46
C SER A 64 -19.16 -9.03 -0.53
N LEU A 65 -17.95 -8.59 -0.18
CA LEU A 65 -17.07 -9.27 0.75
C LEU A 65 -17.65 -9.29 2.18
N SER A 66 -17.31 -10.34 2.93
CA SER A 66 -17.62 -10.40 4.35
C SER A 66 -16.95 -9.23 5.10
N LEU A 67 -17.58 -8.76 6.18
CA LEU A 67 -17.12 -7.60 6.94
C LEU A 67 -15.62 -7.61 7.31
N PRO A 68 -15.03 -8.70 7.83
CA PRO A 68 -13.60 -8.71 8.12
C PRO A 68 -12.75 -8.56 6.86
N HIS A 69 -13.11 -9.24 5.76
CA HIS A 69 -12.39 -9.14 4.49
C HIS A 69 -12.48 -7.72 3.92
N PHE A 70 -13.65 -7.09 4.01
CA PHE A 70 -13.82 -5.69 3.60
C PHE A 70 -12.94 -4.75 4.42
N VAL A 71 -12.94 -4.88 5.76
CA VAL A 71 -12.15 -4.03 6.65
C VAL A 71 -10.65 -4.21 6.40
N PHE A 72 -10.17 -5.45 6.25
CA PHE A 72 -8.78 -5.72 5.90
C PHE A 72 -8.42 -5.21 4.50
N SER A 73 -9.31 -5.35 3.52
CA SER A 73 -9.10 -4.80 2.18
C SER A 73 -9.00 -3.29 2.15
N ALA A 74 -9.82 -2.64 2.98
CA ALA A 74 -9.88 -1.19 3.08
C ALA A 74 -8.66 -0.66 3.81
N SER A 75 -8.30 -1.27 4.95
CA SER A 75 -7.21 -0.79 5.81
C SER A 75 -5.80 -1.14 5.30
N LEU A 76 -5.62 -2.32 4.68
CA LEU A 76 -4.29 -2.81 4.31
C LEU A 76 -4.06 -2.72 2.79
N PRO A 77 -2.80 -2.67 2.33
CA PRO A 77 -2.44 -2.71 0.92
C PRO A 77 -2.64 -4.11 0.30
N VAL A 78 -3.86 -4.65 0.36
CA VAL A 78 -4.19 -5.97 -0.19
C VAL A 78 -4.90 -5.81 -1.52
N LYS A 79 -4.46 -6.60 -2.50
CA LYS A 79 -5.30 -7.05 -3.60
C LYS A 79 -5.53 -8.52 -3.37
N PHE A 80 -6.79 -8.93 -3.29
CA PHE A 80 -7.13 -10.32 -3.11
C PHE A 80 -6.89 -11.06 -4.42
N ARG A 81 -5.98 -12.03 -4.40
CA ARG A 81 -5.95 -13.06 -5.43
C ARG A 81 -6.83 -14.19 -4.91
N GLN A 82 -8.00 -14.41 -5.53
CA GLN A 82 -8.72 -15.65 -5.28
C GLN A 82 -7.82 -16.83 -5.66
N PRO A 83 -7.77 -17.91 -4.88
CA PRO A 83 -7.09 -19.13 -5.29
C PRO A 83 -7.76 -19.59 -6.58
N ALA A 84 -7.03 -19.56 -7.69
CA ALA A 84 -7.53 -20.05 -8.96
C ALA A 84 -7.92 -21.54 -8.80
N PRO A 85 -9.04 -22.00 -9.38
CA PRO A 85 -9.31 -23.42 -9.46
C PRO A 85 -8.16 -24.07 -10.22
N ALA A 86 -7.60 -25.14 -9.65
CA ALA A 86 -6.45 -25.87 -10.19
C ALA A 86 -6.62 -26.17 -11.69
N LYS A 87 -5.99 -25.38 -12.55
CA LYS A 87 -5.82 -25.70 -13.98
C LYS A 87 -4.42 -25.34 -14.44
N SER A 88 -3.81 -26.38 -15.03
CA SER A 88 -2.52 -26.48 -15.74
C SER A 88 -1.27 -26.06 -14.97
N LYS A 89 -0.49 -27.09 -14.59
CA LYS A 89 0.97 -27.05 -14.50
C LYS A 89 1.51 -26.54 -15.85
N ASP A 90 1.68 -25.24 -15.98
CA ASP A 90 2.74 -24.71 -16.82
C ASP A 90 3.51 -23.72 -15.95
N GLN A 91 4.53 -24.26 -15.28
CA GLN A 91 5.38 -23.49 -14.38
C GLN A 91 6.39 -22.75 -15.24
N ASP A 92 6.07 -21.49 -15.57
CA ASP A 92 7.10 -20.54 -15.99
C ASP A 92 8.17 -20.47 -14.88
N PRO A 93 9.45 -20.79 -15.17
CA PRO A 93 10.52 -20.84 -14.17
C PRO A 93 10.83 -19.46 -13.56
N ALA A 94 10.31 -18.37 -14.15
CA ALA A 94 10.44 -17.02 -13.61
C ALA A 94 9.63 -16.81 -12.30
N SER A 95 8.54 -17.55 -12.10
CA SER A 95 7.63 -17.39 -10.95
C SER A 95 8.07 -18.13 -9.68
N ALA A 96 9.06 -19.03 -9.80
CA ALA A 96 9.66 -19.74 -8.66
C ALA A 96 10.72 -18.90 -7.94
N SER A 97 11.41 -17.98 -8.63
CA SER A 97 12.49 -17.18 -8.04
C SER A 97 12.02 -16.09 -7.06
N ALA A 98 10.72 -15.78 -7.02
CA ALA A 98 10.13 -14.81 -6.11
C ALA A 98 9.78 -15.38 -4.72
N ARG A 99 9.91 -16.72 -4.54
CA ARG A 99 9.39 -17.43 -3.36
C ARG A 99 10.41 -17.64 -2.23
N GLY A 100 11.70 -17.34 -2.44
CA GLY A 100 12.78 -17.72 -1.51
C GLY A 100 13.29 -16.65 -0.52
N HIS A 101 12.91 -15.38 -0.64
CA HIS A 101 13.61 -14.30 0.06
C HIS A 101 12.77 -13.55 1.13
N GLY A 102 11.50 -13.90 1.29
CA GLY A 102 10.56 -13.17 2.19
C GLY A 102 11.02 -13.10 3.66
N PRO A 103 11.20 -14.23 4.36
CA PRO A 103 11.53 -14.22 5.79
C PRO A 103 12.97 -13.79 6.06
N ALA A 104 13.93 -14.15 5.18
CA ALA A 104 15.32 -13.76 5.32
C ALA A 104 15.51 -12.23 5.25
N LYS A 105 14.80 -11.54 4.33
CA LYS A 105 14.83 -10.08 4.22
C LYS A 105 14.24 -9.39 5.45
N ILE A 106 13.13 -9.90 5.98
CA ILE A 106 12.52 -9.40 7.23
C ILE A 106 13.50 -9.53 8.38
N LEU A 107 14.17 -10.68 8.51
CA LEU A 107 15.17 -10.92 9.55
C LEU A 107 16.38 -9.97 9.42
N VAL A 108 16.91 -9.82 8.21
CA VAL A 108 18.03 -8.92 7.94
C VAL A 108 17.65 -7.47 8.24
N ALA A 109 16.50 -7.00 7.76
CA ALA A 109 16.01 -5.65 8.06
C ALA A 109 15.83 -5.44 9.57
N GLY A 110 15.24 -6.42 10.27
CA GLY A 110 15.06 -6.40 11.72
C GLY A 110 16.38 -6.36 12.50
N ALA A 111 17.45 -6.97 11.99
CA ALA A 111 18.78 -6.95 12.60
C ALA A 111 19.57 -5.66 12.28
N VAL A 112 19.40 -5.12 11.06
CA VAL A 112 20.16 -3.94 10.59
C VAL A 112 19.57 -2.63 11.13
N ILE A 113 18.25 -2.51 11.27
CA ILE A 113 17.60 -1.28 11.76
C ILE A 113 18.12 -0.84 13.15
N PRO A 114 18.27 -1.71 14.16
CA PRO A 114 18.86 -1.34 15.44
C PRO A 114 20.27 -0.76 15.33
N PHE A 115 21.10 -1.31 14.44
CA PHE A 115 22.45 -0.79 14.20
C PHE A 115 22.42 0.61 13.58
N ILE A 116 21.50 0.86 12.64
CA ILE A 116 21.27 2.19 12.06
C ILE A 116 20.79 3.18 13.13
N ILE A 117 19.88 2.74 14.02
CA ILE A 117 19.38 3.57 15.13
C ILE A 117 20.54 3.94 16.08
N TYR A 118 21.41 2.99 16.39
CA TYR A 118 22.62 3.25 17.18
C TYR A 118 23.56 4.25 16.48
N ALA A 119 23.75 4.10 15.16
CA ALA A 119 24.58 5.00 14.38
C ALA A 119 24.10 6.47 14.42
N TYR A 120 22.79 6.73 14.60
CA TYR A 120 22.28 8.10 14.77
C TYR A 120 22.79 8.81 16.03
N GLN A 121 23.32 8.10 17.03
CA GLN A 121 23.98 8.74 18.17
C GLN A 121 25.22 9.53 17.75
N PHE A 122 25.84 9.16 16.62
CA PHE A 122 27.00 9.82 16.06
C PHE A 122 26.66 10.78 14.90
N LYS A 123 25.38 11.17 14.75
CA LYS A 123 24.92 12.01 13.62
C LYS A 123 25.68 13.33 13.50
N ASP A 124 26.12 13.91 14.63
CA ASP A 124 26.79 15.21 14.66
C ASP A 124 28.24 15.11 14.11
N ALA A 125 28.84 13.92 14.14
CA ALA A 125 30.14 13.64 13.53
C ALA A 125 30.04 13.26 12.04
N MET A 126 28.83 13.02 11.53
CA MET A 126 28.63 12.59 10.15
C MET A 126 28.59 13.77 9.18
N ARG A 127 29.18 13.60 8.00
CA ARG A 127 28.97 14.53 6.89
C ARG A 127 27.52 14.41 6.42
N ARG A 128 26.97 15.53 5.93
CA ARG A 128 25.58 15.61 5.43
C ARG A 128 25.19 14.47 4.47
N TRP A 129 26.07 14.10 3.54
CA TRP A 129 25.79 13.02 2.59
C TRP A 129 25.72 11.63 3.23
N GLN A 130 26.54 11.35 4.24
CA GLN A 130 26.49 10.11 5.01
C GLN A 130 25.18 10.01 5.78
N LEU A 131 24.76 11.13 6.39
CA LEU A 131 23.50 11.20 7.12
C LEU A 131 22.29 11.01 6.18
N VAL A 132 22.29 11.64 5.01
CA VAL A 132 21.25 11.45 3.98
C VAL A 132 21.21 9.99 3.50
N LEU A 133 22.36 9.38 3.26
CA LEU A 133 22.45 7.95 2.89
C LEU A 133 21.91 7.06 4.01
N LEU A 134 22.26 7.34 5.27
CA LEU A 134 21.77 6.59 6.44
C LEU A 134 20.25 6.70 6.57
N TYR A 135 19.67 7.91 6.45
CA TYR A 135 18.22 8.11 6.42
C TYR A 135 17.55 7.36 5.27
N THR A 136 18.15 7.40 4.08
CA THR A 136 17.62 6.71 2.89
C THR A 136 17.55 5.21 3.11
N VAL A 137 18.64 4.61 3.61
CA VAL A 137 18.70 3.18 3.92
C VAL A 137 17.72 2.84 5.05
N HIS A 138 17.64 3.65 6.09
CA HIS A 138 16.68 3.45 7.18
C HIS A 138 15.25 3.41 6.67
N ILE A 139 14.81 4.42 5.92
CA ILE A 139 13.44 4.53 5.41
C ILE A 139 13.13 3.34 4.49
N TYR A 140 14.06 2.98 3.60
CA TYR A 140 13.92 1.84 2.71
C TYR A 140 13.71 0.53 3.47
N LEU A 141 14.59 0.22 4.44
CA LEU A 141 14.51 -1.02 5.22
C LEU A 141 13.27 -1.04 6.12
N SER A 142 12.91 0.09 6.72
CA SER A 142 11.70 0.21 7.55
C SER A 142 10.43 -0.02 6.73
N LEU A 143 10.37 0.47 5.48
CA LEU A 143 9.23 0.21 4.59
C LEU A 143 9.20 -1.26 4.13
N GLU A 144 10.35 -1.86 3.80
CA GLU A 144 10.43 -3.28 3.44
C GLU A 144 10.00 -4.17 4.62
N LEU A 145 10.44 -3.86 5.84
CA LEU A 145 10.02 -4.56 7.06
C LEU A 145 8.53 -4.38 7.33
N LEU A 146 7.99 -3.16 7.20
CA LEU A 146 6.58 -2.88 7.42
C LEU A 146 5.69 -3.66 6.45
N LEU A 147 5.98 -3.59 5.15
CA LEU A 147 5.20 -4.27 4.11
C LEU A 147 5.36 -5.80 4.21
N GLY A 148 6.56 -6.29 4.52
CA GLY A 148 6.83 -7.71 4.75
C GLY A 148 6.07 -8.26 5.96
N SER A 149 6.02 -7.50 7.06
CA SER A 149 5.29 -7.88 8.28
C SER A 149 3.78 -7.92 8.05
N VAL A 150 3.23 -6.93 7.33
CA VAL A 150 1.81 -6.91 6.94
C VAL A 150 1.48 -8.13 6.07
N ARG A 151 2.34 -8.47 5.09
CA ARG A 151 2.16 -9.67 4.28
C ARG A 151 2.14 -10.95 5.12
N ALA A 152 3.09 -11.09 6.05
CA ALA A 152 3.17 -12.26 6.92
C ALA A 152 1.94 -12.38 7.82
N LEU A 153 1.46 -11.26 8.38
CA LEU A 153 0.25 -11.22 9.20
C LEU A 153 -0.99 -11.62 8.41
N ILE A 154 -1.19 -11.09 7.20
CA ILE A 154 -2.33 -11.43 6.35
C ILE A 154 -2.31 -12.91 5.98
N HIS A 155 -1.15 -13.44 5.59
CA HIS A 155 -1.01 -14.84 5.26
C HIS A 155 -1.30 -15.74 6.48
N GLY A 156 -0.81 -15.36 7.67
CA GLY A 156 -1.03 -16.13 8.90
C GLY A 156 -2.46 -16.07 9.44
N VAL A 157 -3.11 -14.90 9.39
CA VAL A 157 -4.45 -14.69 9.98
C VAL A 157 -5.57 -15.06 9.02
N LEU A 158 -5.40 -14.74 7.73
CA LEU A 158 -6.47 -14.85 6.73
C LEU A 158 -6.20 -15.96 5.70
N GLY A 159 -5.02 -16.58 5.71
CA GLY A 159 -4.65 -17.58 4.70
C GLY A 159 -4.57 -17.01 3.28
N MET A 160 -4.50 -15.68 3.14
CA MET A 160 -4.57 -14.99 1.85
C MET A 160 -3.19 -14.62 1.33
N GLU A 161 -3.01 -14.73 0.02
CA GLU A 161 -1.81 -14.26 -0.67
C GLU A 161 -1.91 -12.78 -1.03
N MET A 162 -0.91 -12.01 -0.61
CA MET A 162 -0.76 -10.60 -0.96
C MET A 162 0.15 -10.44 -2.18
N GLU A 163 -0.25 -9.59 -3.13
CA GLU A 163 0.62 -9.21 -4.25
C GLU A 163 1.90 -8.54 -3.72
N PRO A 164 3.09 -8.87 -4.25
CA PRO A 164 4.34 -8.23 -3.84
C PRO A 164 4.25 -6.71 -3.96
N GLN A 165 4.48 -6.00 -2.87
CA GLN A 165 4.41 -4.53 -2.85
C GLN A 165 5.68 -3.86 -3.38
N VAL A 166 6.80 -4.59 -3.36
CA VAL A 166 8.11 -4.14 -3.85
C VAL A 166 8.71 -5.26 -4.68
N ASP A 167 9.14 -4.93 -5.90
CA ASP A 167 9.81 -5.84 -6.82
C ASP A 167 11.15 -5.26 -7.28
N ARG A 168 12.24 -5.70 -6.62
CA ARG A 168 13.65 -5.40 -6.95
C ARG A 168 13.86 -3.96 -7.47
N PRO A 169 13.58 -2.93 -6.65
CA PRO A 169 13.54 -1.54 -7.07
C PRO A 169 14.88 -1.01 -7.58
N TYR A 170 15.98 -1.57 -7.10
CA TYR A 170 17.34 -1.23 -7.54
C TYR A 170 17.67 -1.69 -8.97
N LEU A 171 16.83 -2.51 -9.62
CA LEU A 171 16.99 -2.92 -11.02
C LEU A 171 16.21 -2.03 -12.00
N ALA A 172 15.64 -0.91 -11.53
CA ALA A 172 14.87 -0.03 -12.40
C ALA A 172 15.77 0.64 -13.45
N SER A 173 15.37 0.58 -14.72
CA SER A 173 16.07 1.25 -15.83
C SER A 173 15.63 2.70 -16.06
N SER A 174 14.53 3.13 -15.41
CA SER A 174 14.01 4.50 -15.48
C SER A 174 13.15 4.84 -14.27
N LEU A 175 12.87 6.14 -14.05
CA LEU A 175 11.96 6.61 -12.99
C LEU A 175 10.53 6.06 -13.16
N ARG A 176 10.05 5.96 -14.41
CA ARG A 176 8.74 5.38 -14.72
C ARG A 176 8.69 3.91 -14.33
N ASP A 177 9.77 3.17 -14.58
CA ASP A 177 9.86 1.74 -14.22
C ASP A 177 9.94 1.56 -12.69
N PHE A 178 10.74 2.40 -12.02
CA PHE A 178 10.86 2.42 -10.56
C PHE A 178 9.50 2.63 -9.88
N TRP A 179 8.84 3.78 -10.15
CA TRP A 179 7.59 4.16 -9.49
C TRP A 179 6.36 3.42 -10.02
N GLY A 180 6.41 2.91 -11.26
CA GLY A 180 5.26 2.33 -11.92
C GLY A 180 5.14 0.81 -11.77
N ARG A 181 6.26 0.11 -11.56
CA ARG A 181 6.32 -1.36 -11.64
C ARG A 181 7.11 -2.04 -10.53
N ARG A 182 7.96 -1.31 -9.80
CA ARG A 182 8.92 -1.92 -8.86
C ARG A 182 8.81 -1.44 -7.42
N TRP A 183 8.42 -0.20 -7.20
CA TRP A 183 8.38 0.40 -5.87
C TRP A 183 6.94 0.66 -5.39
N ASN A 184 6.60 0.12 -4.22
CA ASN A 184 5.35 0.36 -3.49
C ASN A 184 4.10 0.33 -4.39
N LEU A 185 3.85 -0.81 -5.04
CA LEU A 185 2.85 -0.95 -6.12
C LEU A 185 1.42 -0.60 -5.71
N MET A 186 1.10 -0.59 -4.42
CA MET A 186 -0.20 -0.11 -3.95
C MET A 186 -0.43 1.36 -4.24
N VAL A 187 0.60 2.21 -4.06
CA VAL A 187 0.49 3.66 -4.25
C VAL A 187 0.08 4.02 -5.68
N PRO A 188 0.79 3.61 -6.75
CA PRO A 188 0.38 3.90 -8.12
C PRO A 188 -0.94 3.19 -8.47
N ALA A 189 -1.24 2.03 -7.89
CA ALA A 189 -2.52 1.34 -8.13
C ALA A 189 -3.73 2.11 -7.56
N ILE A 190 -3.55 2.90 -6.50
CA ILE A 190 -4.58 3.77 -5.94
C ILE A 190 -4.58 5.15 -6.62
N LEU A 191 -3.41 5.75 -6.83
CA LEU A 191 -3.31 7.10 -7.43
C LEU A 191 -3.82 7.16 -8.87
N ARG A 192 -3.59 6.11 -9.68
CA ARG A 192 -4.07 6.09 -11.07
C ARG A 192 -5.59 6.25 -11.20
N PRO A 193 -6.43 5.43 -10.54
CA PRO A 193 -7.88 5.60 -10.59
C PRO A 193 -8.39 6.78 -9.76
N SER A 194 -7.69 7.21 -8.70
CA SER A 194 -8.15 8.31 -7.84
C SER A 194 -7.84 9.70 -8.38
N VAL A 195 -6.72 9.88 -9.08
CA VAL A 195 -6.21 11.20 -9.50
C VAL A 195 -6.10 11.28 -11.02
N HIS A 196 -5.34 10.37 -11.64
CA HIS A 196 -5.07 10.45 -13.07
C HIS A 196 -6.33 10.27 -13.93
N GLY A 197 -7.16 9.27 -13.62
CA GLY A 197 -8.39 9.01 -14.37
C GLY A 197 -9.33 10.22 -14.37
N PRO A 198 -9.76 10.73 -13.20
CA PRO A 198 -10.64 11.89 -13.12
C PRO A 198 -10.09 13.14 -13.81
N ILE A 199 -8.79 13.42 -13.69
CA ILE A 199 -8.18 14.58 -14.36
C ILE A 199 -8.24 14.43 -15.88
N LEU A 200 -7.93 13.23 -16.41
CA LEU A 200 -8.04 12.98 -17.83
C LEU A 200 -9.49 13.10 -18.34
N ASP A 201 -10.46 12.53 -17.62
CA ASP A 201 -11.89 12.62 -17.97
C ASP A 201 -12.35 14.09 -18.07
N VAL A 202 -11.90 14.94 -17.13
CA VAL A 202 -12.19 16.38 -17.14
C VAL A 202 -11.50 17.07 -18.31
N CYS A 203 -10.21 16.81 -18.55
CA CYS A 203 -9.48 17.39 -19.68
C CYS A 203 -10.08 17.01 -21.04
N TYR A 204 -10.48 15.75 -21.23
CA TYR A 204 -11.16 15.31 -22.46
C TYR A 204 -12.53 15.96 -22.60
N SER A 205 -13.31 16.05 -21.53
CA SER A 205 -14.63 16.69 -21.56
C SER A 205 -14.55 18.19 -21.87
N LEU A 206 -13.52 18.87 -21.36
CA LEU A 206 -13.25 20.27 -21.69
C LEU A 206 -12.80 20.41 -23.15
N ALA A 207 -11.88 19.58 -23.63
CA ALA A 207 -11.41 19.64 -25.02
C ALA A 207 -12.56 19.42 -26.04
N ILE A 208 -13.51 18.54 -25.72
CA ILE A 208 -14.71 18.30 -26.54
C ILE A 208 -15.70 19.48 -26.45
N SER A 209 -15.79 20.16 -25.30
CA SER A 209 -16.69 21.32 -25.12
C SER A 209 -16.18 22.60 -25.80
N PHE A 210 -14.91 22.63 -26.21
CA PHE A 210 -14.26 23.74 -26.93
C PHE A 210 -13.98 23.44 -28.42
N SER A 211 -14.37 22.26 -28.92
CA SER A 211 -14.31 21.90 -30.35
C SER A 211 -15.70 21.94 -30.98
#